data_AF-A0A973CMR9-F1
#
_entry.id   AF-A0A973CMR9-F1
#
_cell.length_a   1.000
_cell.length_b   1.000
_cell.length_c   1.000
_cell.angle_alpha   90.00
_cell.angle_beta   90.00
_cell.angle_gamma   90.00
#
_symmetry.space_group_name_H-M   'P 1'
#
loop_
_entity.id
_entity.type
_entity.pdbx_description
1 polymer ?
#
loop_
_entity_poly.entity_id
_entity_poly.type
_entity_poly.pdbx_seq_one_letter_code
_entity_poly.pdbx_strand_id
1 'polypeptide(L)'
;MNLLTFSDGSLPDPADFRATFRLAWDEKGLIVLVEVNDQDGVEAKWLKDIWNYDSVEFFMSQKPGENPVGHALISPGLSTEQKKTRVISNKLRGRPDDGISIADPQVAKTRTKNGYVIEARIPWTWLKRRPSKGDTLGFQLMVNDLDNDKRISRHFPWFPGLDTSRNSSHMQEIRLVDKAGPPLETVVVARTDWTSSDKAMIRFTSRHWKAGEKLRLLQGKQVLATGILSEQFDSCFWQQTLAMVDFKTDLPFIFEISGKQVLTSLPFRPRAPLIAAQLNGVFLEQQVSKKGPYPGTSSRTCTWRVPGTVLKDGPNVLVLTKHSGAKAMKLSYLEMIIE
;
A
#
# COMPACT_ATOMS: atom_id res chain seq x y z
N MET A 1 -5.91 12.27 -4.72
CA MET A 1 -5.91 11.21 -3.68
C MET A 1 -5.31 9.94 -4.26
N ASN A 2 -4.54 9.22 -3.45
CA ASN A 2 -3.94 7.94 -3.84
C ASN A 2 -5.03 6.87 -3.92
N LEU A 3 -4.93 6.01 -4.92
CA LEU A 3 -5.92 4.96 -5.20
C LEU A 3 -5.56 3.65 -4.49
N LEU A 4 -6.56 2.99 -3.91
CA LEU A 4 -6.46 1.60 -3.47
C LEU A 4 -7.12 0.69 -4.50
N THR A 5 -6.55 -0.48 -4.71
CA THR A 5 -7.06 -1.47 -5.67
C THR A 5 -7.08 -2.84 -4.99
N PHE A 6 -7.70 -3.82 -5.64
CA PHE A 6 -7.46 -5.21 -5.29
C PHE A 6 -5.96 -5.52 -5.38
N SER A 7 -5.56 -6.60 -4.72
CA SER A 7 -4.18 -7.03 -4.74
C SER A 7 -3.64 -7.28 -6.16
N ASP A 8 -4.48 -7.61 -7.15
CA ASP A 8 -4.11 -7.79 -8.56
C ASP A 8 -4.04 -6.49 -9.38
N GLY A 9 -4.31 -5.35 -8.75
CA GLY A 9 -4.31 -4.04 -9.41
C GLY A 9 -5.64 -3.67 -10.05
N SER A 10 -6.62 -4.59 -10.05
CA SER A 10 -7.96 -4.30 -10.57
C SER A 10 -8.75 -3.44 -9.58
N LEU A 11 -9.69 -2.68 -10.13
CA LEU A 11 -10.64 -1.90 -9.35
C LEU A 11 -11.99 -2.62 -9.35
N PRO A 12 -12.71 -2.61 -8.21
CA PRO A 12 -14.11 -3.00 -8.17
C PRO A 12 -14.97 -1.97 -8.94
N ASP A 13 -16.24 -2.31 -9.14
CA ASP A 13 -17.22 -1.32 -9.58
C ASP A 13 -17.26 -0.19 -8.52
N PRO A 14 -17.06 1.08 -8.90
CA PRO A 14 -17.08 2.18 -7.94
C PRO A 14 -18.46 2.39 -7.30
N ALA A 15 -19.55 1.87 -7.88
CA ALA A 15 -20.88 1.88 -7.26
C ALA A 15 -21.00 0.86 -6.12
N ASP A 16 -20.17 -0.18 -6.15
CA ASP A 16 -19.94 -1.12 -5.07
C ASP A 16 -18.89 -0.48 -4.14
N PHE A 17 -17.60 -0.63 -4.43
CA PHE A 17 -16.56 -0.16 -3.52
C PHE A 17 -15.58 0.83 -4.15
N ARG A 18 -15.13 1.83 -3.39
CA ARG A 18 -14.00 2.68 -3.77
C ARG A 18 -13.30 3.23 -2.55
N ALA A 19 -12.00 3.01 -2.43
CA ALA A 19 -11.21 3.64 -1.39
C ALA A 19 -10.06 4.47 -1.97
N THR A 20 -9.90 5.67 -1.43
CA THR A 20 -8.75 6.54 -1.70
C THR A 20 -8.21 7.13 -0.42
N PHE A 21 -6.95 7.55 -0.42
CA PHE A 21 -6.36 8.13 0.77
C PHE A 21 -5.39 9.28 0.48
N ARG A 22 -5.11 10.05 1.53
CA ARG A 22 -4.02 11.03 1.59
C ARG A 22 -3.26 10.84 2.89
N LEU A 23 -2.00 11.26 2.86
CA LEU A 23 -1.13 11.26 4.01
C LEU A 23 -0.56 12.67 4.20
N ALA A 24 -0.42 13.06 5.46
CA ALA A 24 0.29 14.25 5.91
C ALA A 24 0.98 13.91 7.23
N TRP A 25 1.77 14.81 7.79
CA TRP A 25 2.41 14.60 9.08
C TRP A 25 2.51 15.91 9.86
N ASP A 26 2.62 15.83 11.18
CA ASP A 26 2.84 16.99 12.04
C ASP A 26 3.76 16.63 13.22
N GLU A 27 3.92 17.55 14.17
CA GLU A 27 4.73 17.31 15.37
C GLU A 27 4.24 16.14 16.24
N LYS A 28 2.97 15.74 16.10
CA LYS A 28 2.28 14.77 16.96
C LYS A 28 2.17 13.39 16.32
N GLY A 29 2.05 13.31 14.99
CA GLY A 29 1.88 12.03 14.32
C GLY A 29 1.80 12.08 12.80
N LEU A 30 1.64 10.89 12.23
CA LEU A 30 1.25 10.69 10.84
C LEU A 30 -0.27 10.89 10.73
N ILE A 31 -0.70 11.76 9.83
CA ILE A 31 -2.10 12.06 9.55
C ILE A 31 -2.52 11.25 8.32
N VAL A 32 -3.62 10.53 8.43
CA VAL A 32 -4.20 9.70 7.38
C VAL A 32 -5.64 10.15 7.15
N LEU A 33 -5.97 10.50 5.91
CA LEU A 33 -7.34 10.71 5.44
C LEU A 33 -7.69 9.55 4.52
N VAL A 34 -8.76 8.81 4.83
CA VAL A 34 -9.29 7.74 3.98
C VAL A 34 -10.72 8.07 3.62
N GLU A 35 -11.01 8.11 2.33
CA GLU A 35 -12.37 8.25 1.80
C GLU A 35 -12.79 6.92 1.20
N VAL A 36 -13.93 6.42 1.67
CA VAL A 36 -14.51 5.13 1.27
C VAL A 36 -15.92 5.35 0.74
N ASN A 37 -16.15 4.93 -0.50
CA ASN A 37 -17.46 4.64 -1.06
C ASN A 37 -17.72 3.15 -0.87
N ASP A 38 -18.83 2.82 -0.25
CA ASP A 38 -19.20 1.47 0.13
C ASP A 38 -20.72 1.45 0.36
N GLN A 39 -21.41 0.61 -0.41
CA GLN A 39 -22.85 0.50 -0.40
C GLN A 39 -23.39 -0.30 0.80
N ASP A 40 -22.57 -1.15 1.42
CA ASP A 40 -22.96 -2.13 2.43
C ASP A 40 -22.08 -2.05 3.69
N GLY A 41 -22.43 -1.19 4.63
CA GLY A 41 -21.71 -1.08 5.91
C GLY A 41 -21.95 -2.27 6.87
N VAL A 42 -21.09 -3.29 6.83
CA VAL A 42 -21.12 -4.49 7.66
C VAL A 42 -20.07 -4.47 8.78
N GLU A 43 -20.56 -4.54 10.01
CA GLU A 43 -19.76 -4.36 11.22
C GLU A 43 -19.57 -5.67 12.00
N ALA A 44 -18.34 -5.93 12.43
CA ALA A 44 -18.08 -7.08 13.30
C ALA A 44 -18.80 -6.94 14.64
N LYS A 45 -19.45 -8.02 15.12
CA LYS A 45 -20.01 -8.06 16.47
C LYS A 45 -18.92 -7.93 17.54
N TRP A 46 -17.79 -8.61 17.36
CA TRP A 46 -16.69 -8.67 18.32
C TRP A 46 -15.46 -7.92 17.79
N LEU A 47 -14.77 -7.19 18.68
CA LEU A 47 -13.56 -6.43 18.37
C LEU A 47 -12.47 -7.27 17.69
N LYS A 48 -12.24 -8.50 18.17
CA LYS A 48 -11.22 -9.41 17.61
C LYS A 48 -11.44 -9.80 16.14
N ASP A 49 -12.63 -9.57 15.60
CA ASP A 49 -13.03 -9.97 14.26
C ASP A 49 -13.09 -8.80 13.28
N ILE A 50 -12.86 -7.54 13.72
CA ILE A 50 -12.96 -6.32 12.89
C ILE A 50 -12.15 -6.43 11.59
N TRP A 51 -11.01 -7.13 11.60
CA TRP A 51 -10.14 -7.31 10.43
C TRP A 51 -10.80 -8.03 9.23
N ASN A 52 -11.90 -8.76 9.45
CA ASN A 52 -12.63 -9.50 8.41
C ASN A 52 -13.98 -8.83 8.04
N TYR A 53 -14.15 -7.57 8.44
CA TYR A 53 -15.34 -6.74 8.24
C TYR A 53 -14.88 -5.35 7.79
N ASP A 54 -15.83 -4.44 7.55
CA ASP A 54 -15.49 -3.08 7.11
C ASP A 54 -14.59 -2.40 8.11
N SER A 55 -13.39 -2.11 7.65
CA SER A 55 -12.38 -1.52 8.50
C SER A 55 -11.26 -0.88 7.71
N VAL A 56 -10.60 0.07 8.35
CA VAL A 56 -9.35 0.66 7.89
C VAL A 56 -8.23 0.14 8.78
N GLU A 57 -7.19 -0.41 8.18
CA GLU A 57 -6.04 -1.01 8.87
C GLU A 57 -4.76 -0.26 8.52
N PHE A 58 -3.98 0.06 9.56
CA PHE A 58 -2.71 0.77 9.44
C PHE A 58 -1.57 -0.02 10.03
N PHE A 59 -0.43 -0.02 9.34
CA PHE A 59 0.83 -0.49 9.89
C PHE A 59 1.91 0.57 9.74
N MET A 60 2.74 0.74 10.76
CA MET A 60 3.85 1.69 10.71
C MET A 60 5.07 1.17 11.46
N SER A 61 6.25 1.39 10.87
CA SER A 61 7.54 1.00 11.43
C SER A 61 8.62 2.02 11.05
N GLN A 62 9.81 1.91 11.66
CA GLN A 62 10.92 2.82 11.34
C GLN A 62 11.37 2.70 9.89
N LYS A 63 11.31 1.49 9.31
CA LYS A 63 11.51 1.20 7.88
C LYS A 63 10.72 -0.06 7.48
N PRO A 64 10.43 -0.26 6.18
CA PRO A 64 9.85 -1.51 5.71
C PRO A 64 10.68 -2.72 6.18
N GLY A 65 10.01 -3.73 6.75
CA GLY A 65 10.66 -4.94 7.26
C GLY A 65 11.24 -4.84 8.67
N GLU A 66 11.32 -3.64 9.26
CA GLU A 66 11.84 -3.47 10.62
C GLU A 66 10.75 -3.70 11.69
N ASN A 67 11.18 -4.12 12.88
CA ASN A 67 10.39 -4.11 14.11
C ASN A 67 10.93 -2.99 15.01
N PRO A 68 10.13 -2.40 15.89
CA PRO A 68 8.71 -2.64 16.16
C PRO A 68 7.79 -2.32 14.98
N VAL A 69 6.60 -2.92 14.96
CA VAL A 69 5.52 -2.51 14.07
C VAL A 69 4.30 -2.15 14.91
N GLY A 70 3.89 -0.90 14.82
CA GLY A 70 2.58 -0.49 15.33
C GLY A 70 1.50 -0.85 14.31
N HIS A 71 0.37 -1.32 14.84
CA HIS A 71 -0.76 -1.78 14.04
C HIS A 71 -2.06 -1.27 14.67
N ALA A 72 -2.95 -0.68 13.86
CA ALA A 72 -4.30 -0.34 14.29
C ALA A 72 -5.35 -0.77 13.27
N LEU A 73 -6.52 -1.15 13.79
CA LEU A 73 -7.75 -1.44 13.06
C LEU A 73 -8.83 -0.47 13.50
N ILE A 74 -9.52 0.14 12.54
CA ILE A 74 -10.60 1.09 12.77
C ILE A 74 -11.85 0.56 12.10
N SER A 75 -12.87 0.24 12.90
CA SER A 75 -14.23 -0.03 12.40
C SER A 75 -15.00 1.30 12.35
N PRO A 76 -15.62 1.66 11.22
CA PRO A 76 -16.22 2.98 11.01
C PRO A 76 -17.49 3.24 11.84
N GLY A 77 -18.17 2.18 12.27
CA GLY A 77 -19.44 2.23 12.99
C GLY A 77 -20.60 2.61 12.05
N LEU A 78 -20.84 1.80 11.02
CA LEU A 78 -21.84 2.07 9.98
C LEU A 78 -23.18 1.37 10.19
N SER A 79 -23.21 0.27 10.95
CA SER A 79 -24.40 -0.55 11.11
C SER A 79 -25.37 0.00 12.17
N THR A 80 -26.59 -0.51 12.16
CA THR A 80 -27.62 -0.17 13.15
C THR A 80 -27.26 -0.61 14.57
N GLU A 81 -26.55 -1.74 14.71
CA GLU A 81 -26.09 -2.29 15.99
C GLU A 81 -24.78 -1.65 16.48
N GLN A 82 -23.89 -1.28 15.56
CA GLN A 82 -22.56 -0.72 15.86
C GLN A 82 -22.43 0.66 15.20
N LYS A 83 -22.95 1.70 15.86
CA LYS A 83 -22.95 3.08 15.33
C LYS A 83 -21.69 3.90 15.66
N LYS A 84 -20.91 3.43 16.64
CA LYS A 84 -19.71 4.13 17.13
C LYS A 84 -18.48 3.59 16.42
N THR A 85 -17.57 4.49 16.07
CA THR A 85 -16.24 4.11 15.60
C THR A 85 -15.52 3.34 16.72
N ARG A 86 -14.87 2.25 16.34
CA ARG A 86 -14.11 1.38 17.27
C ARG A 86 -12.68 1.29 16.78
N VAL A 87 -11.74 1.37 17.71
CA VAL A 87 -10.31 1.34 17.42
C VAL A 87 -9.70 0.22 18.24
N ILE A 88 -8.81 -0.54 17.61
CA ILE A 88 -7.96 -1.52 18.28
C ILE A 88 -6.55 -1.27 17.81
N SER A 89 -5.63 -1.02 18.75
CA SER A 89 -4.22 -0.86 18.44
C SER A 89 -3.38 -1.86 19.21
N ASN A 90 -2.59 -2.63 18.47
CA ASN A 90 -1.83 -3.75 18.99
C ASN A 90 -0.41 -3.73 18.44
N LYS A 91 0.49 -4.49 19.07
CA LYS A 91 1.67 -4.99 18.37
C LYS A 91 1.26 -6.08 17.39
N LEU A 92 2.03 -6.28 16.32
CA LEU A 92 1.85 -7.45 15.47
C LEU A 92 1.99 -8.74 16.27
N ARG A 93 1.04 -9.66 16.09
CA ARG A 93 1.02 -10.96 16.79
C ARG A 93 2.28 -11.77 16.47
N GLY A 94 2.78 -12.51 17.45
CA GLY A 94 3.90 -13.44 17.27
C GLY A 94 5.29 -12.77 17.20
N ARG A 95 5.41 -11.51 17.59
CA ARG A 95 6.69 -10.79 17.68
C ARG A 95 7.14 -10.66 19.14
N PRO A 96 8.46 -10.69 19.41
CA PRO A 96 8.99 -10.46 20.76
C PRO A 96 8.49 -9.15 21.35
N ASP A 97 8.29 -9.10 22.66
CA ASP A 97 8.00 -7.85 23.34
C ASP A 97 9.22 -6.92 23.21
N ASP A 98 9.05 -5.89 22.40
CA ASP A 98 10.05 -4.87 22.17
C ASP A 98 9.94 -3.71 23.19
N GLY A 99 9.00 -3.74 24.14
CA GLY A 99 8.81 -2.67 25.12
C GLY A 99 8.17 -1.39 24.56
N ILE A 100 7.57 -1.43 23.37
CA ILE A 100 6.72 -0.34 22.84
C ILE A 100 5.38 -0.34 23.56
N SER A 101 4.85 0.83 23.91
CA SER A 101 3.40 1.00 24.12
C SER A 101 2.75 1.53 22.85
N ILE A 102 1.82 0.77 22.28
CA ILE A 102 1.04 1.17 21.10
C ILE A 102 -0.20 1.90 21.61
N ALA A 103 -0.13 3.23 21.60
CA ALA A 103 -1.29 4.08 21.91
C ALA A 103 -2.26 4.08 20.72
N ASP A 104 -3.55 4.20 21.01
CA ASP A 104 -4.56 4.33 19.95
C ASP A 104 -4.35 5.60 19.11
N PRO A 105 -4.56 5.52 17.79
CA PRO A 105 -4.64 6.70 16.96
C PRO A 105 -5.81 7.59 17.41
N GLN A 106 -5.66 8.89 17.22
CA GLN A 106 -6.78 9.82 17.34
C GLN A 106 -7.62 9.69 16.08
N VAL A 107 -8.91 9.37 16.20
CA VAL A 107 -9.77 9.08 15.03
C VAL A 107 -11.02 9.96 15.03
N ALA A 108 -11.31 10.54 13.88
CA ALA A 108 -12.60 11.13 13.55
C ALA A 108 -13.21 10.40 12.36
N LYS A 109 -14.55 10.38 12.32
CA LYS A 109 -15.34 9.71 11.29
C LYS A 109 -16.47 10.62 10.83
N THR A 110 -16.62 10.75 9.53
CA THR A 110 -17.75 11.45 8.90
C THR A 110 -18.47 10.48 7.97
N ARG A 111 -19.78 10.29 8.18
CA ARG A 111 -20.59 9.49 7.25
C ARG A 111 -20.88 10.33 6.00
N THR A 112 -20.76 9.73 4.82
CA THR A 112 -21.16 10.35 3.56
C THR A 112 -22.47 9.73 3.09
N LYS A 113 -23.01 10.20 1.95
CA LYS A 113 -24.22 9.62 1.35
C LYS A 113 -24.03 8.13 1.02
N ASN A 114 -22.84 7.76 0.55
CA ASN A 114 -22.54 6.45 -0.02
C ASN A 114 -21.33 5.77 0.66
N GLY A 115 -21.04 6.10 1.92
CA GLY A 115 -19.88 5.54 2.62
C GLY A 115 -19.43 6.41 3.78
N TYR A 116 -18.11 6.62 3.90
CA TYR A 116 -17.52 7.31 5.04
C TYR A 116 -16.14 7.88 4.77
N VAL A 117 -15.74 8.81 5.63
CA VAL A 117 -14.40 9.37 5.71
C VAL A 117 -13.83 9.06 7.09
N ILE A 118 -12.63 8.51 7.14
CA ILE A 118 -11.82 8.34 8.35
C ILE A 118 -10.66 9.34 8.31
N GLU A 119 -10.51 10.09 9.39
CA GLU A 119 -9.34 10.91 9.66
C GLU A 119 -8.65 10.35 10.89
N ALA A 120 -7.39 9.93 10.76
CA ALA A 120 -6.62 9.36 11.84
C ALA A 120 -5.28 10.07 12.01
N ARG A 121 -4.89 10.34 13.26
CA ARG A 121 -3.52 10.72 13.61
C ARG A 121 -2.87 9.58 14.38
N ILE A 122 -1.90 8.91 13.74
CA ILE A 122 -1.10 7.84 14.32
C ILE A 122 0.09 8.46 15.07
N PRO A 123 0.21 8.23 16.38
CA PRO A 123 1.22 8.92 17.19
C PRO A 123 2.64 8.44 16.89
N TRP A 124 3.61 9.35 16.96
CA TRP A 124 5.03 9.00 16.76
C TRP A 124 5.60 8.04 17.81
N THR A 125 4.90 7.84 18.93
CA THR A 125 5.28 6.87 19.97
C THR A 125 5.39 5.44 19.43
N TRP A 126 4.69 5.10 18.34
CA TRP A 126 4.83 3.82 17.64
C TRP A 126 6.25 3.57 17.11
N LEU A 127 7.03 4.63 16.84
CA LEU A 127 8.38 4.54 16.28
C LEU A 127 9.49 4.58 17.34
N LYS A 128 9.19 4.87 18.62
CA LYS A 128 10.17 5.20 19.70
C LYS A 128 11.12 6.36 19.40
N ARG A 129 10.86 7.09 18.33
CA ARG A 129 11.62 8.26 17.95
C ARG A 129 10.65 9.27 17.39
N ARG A 130 11.03 10.53 17.47
CA ARG A 130 10.31 11.61 16.80
C ARG A 130 10.91 11.77 15.40
N PRO A 131 10.16 11.47 14.32
CA PRO A 131 10.66 11.71 12.98
C PRO A 131 10.90 13.20 12.73
N SER A 132 11.78 13.48 11.78
CA SER A 132 12.09 14.81 11.29
C SER A 132 11.89 14.87 9.77
N LYS A 133 11.83 16.09 9.24
CA LYS A 133 11.84 16.32 7.79
C LYS A 133 13.04 15.59 7.16
N GLY A 134 12.79 14.90 6.04
CA GLY A 134 13.77 14.11 5.31
C GLY A 134 13.82 12.65 5.74
N ASP A 135 13.28 12.30 6.91
CA ASP A 135 13.22 10.93 7.36
C ASP A 135 12.33 10.08 6.45
N THR A 136 12.72 8.81 6.31
CA THR A 136 11.86 7.77 5.74
C THR A 136 11.28 6.88 6.83
N LEU A 137 10.13 6.28 6.53
CA LEU A 137 9.48 5.30 7.40
C LEU A 137 8.73 4.24 6.60
N GLY A 138 8.49 3.08 7.24
CA GLY A 138 7.64 2.04 6.70
C GLY A 138 6.17 2.32 7.02
N PHE A 139 5.31 2.36 6.02
CA PHE A 139 3.87 2.52 6.20
C PHE A 139 3.08 1.59 5.29
N GLN A 140 1.98 1.06 5.80
CA GLN A 140 0.99 0.36 5.01
C GLN A 140 -0.42 0.77 5.43
N LEU A 141 -1.30 0.83 4.43
CA LEU A 141 -2.72 1.03 4.60
C LEU A 141 -3.47 -0.09 3.89
N MET A 142 -4.53 -0.58 4.51
CA MET A 142 -5.49 -1.49 3.88
C MET A 142 -6.91 -1.08 4.26
N VAL A 143 -7.82 -1.16 3.30
CA VAL A 143 -9.25 -1.07 3.59
C VAL A 143 -9.88 -2.44 3.34
N ASN A 144 -10.62 -2.90 4.33
CA ASN A 144 -11.36 -4.15 4.32
C ASN A 144 -12.83 -3.81 4.09
N ASP A 145 -13.49 -4.67 3.34
CA ASP A 145 -14.83 -4.41 2.82
C ASP A 145 -15.59 -5.73 2.70
N LEU A 146 -16.72 -5.84 3.37
CA LEU A 146 -17.53 -7.04 3.47
C LEU A 146 -18.96 -6.74 3.07
N ASP A 147 -19.39 -7.25 1.93
CA ASP A 147 -20.80 -7.18 1.54
C ASP A 147 -21.65 -8.16 2.38
N ASN A 148 -22.94 -7.84 2.57
CA ASN A 148 -23.89 -8.62 3.38
C ASN A 148 -24.08 -10.08 2.93
N ASP A 149 -23.81 -10.39 1.67
CA ASP A 149 -23.93 -11.73 1.08
C ASP A 149 -22.63 -12.56 1.16
N LYS A 150 -21.55 -11.96 1.68
CA LYS A 150 -20.21 -12.56 1.76
C LYS A 150 -19.85 -12.98 3.17
N ARG A 151 -18.87 -13.88 3.26
CA ARG A 151 -18.31 -14.40 4.52
C ARG A 151 -16.91 -13.89 4.84
N ILE A 152 -16.23 -13.34 3.84
CA ILE A 152 -14.84 -12.92 3.91
C ILE A 152 -14.75 -11.55 3.25
N SER A 153 -14.11 -10.62 3.93
CA SER A 153 -13.90 -9.28 3.40
C SER A 153 -12.97 -9.33 2.18
N ARG A 154 -13.25 -8.48 1.21
CA ARG A 154 -12.30 -8.04 0.20
C ARG A 154 -11.28 -7.12 0.86
N HIS A 155 -10.06 -7.12 0.33
CA HIS A 155 -8.94 -6.37 0.88
C HIS A 155 -8.32 -5.48 -0.19
N PHE A 156 -8.20 -4.20 0.13
CA PHE A 156 -7.70 -3.14 -0.75
C PHE A 156 -6.43 -2.52 -0.14
N PRO A 157 -5.26 -3.16 -0.33
CA PRO A 157 -4.01 -2.65 0.21
C PRO A 157 -3.50 -1.49 -0.63
N TRP A 158 -2.78 -0.58 0.00
CA TRP A 158 -1.76 0.16 -0.73
C TRP A 158 -0.64 -0.85 -1.05
N PHE A 159 -0.20 -0.99 -2.30
CA PHE A 159 0.83 -1.99 -2.64
C PHE A 159 2.07 -1.83 -1.76
N PRO A 160 2.90 -2.87 -1.48
CA PRO A 160 3.10 -4.07 -2.30
C PRO A 160 2.36 -5.37 -1.92
N GLY A 161 1.57 -5.45 -0.84
CA GLY A 161 0.93 -6.73 -0.51
C GLY A 161 -0.10 -6.72 0.63
N LEU A 162 -0.81 -7.85 0.75
CA LEU A 162 -1.90 -8.08 1.71
C LEU A 162 -1.43 -8.55 3.09
N ASP A 163 -0.23 -9.11 3.19
CA ASP A 163 0.18 -9.90 4.37
C ASP A 163 1.11 -9.12 5.32
N THR A 164 0.88 -7.82 5.46
CA THR A 164 1.73 -6.94 6.29
C THR A 164 1.67 -7.33 7.77
N SER A 165 0.54 -7.89 8.20
CA SER A 165 0.36 -8.41 9.56
C SER A 165 1.31 -9.57 9.90
N ARG A 166 1.81 -10.29 8.88
CA ARG A 166 2.81 -11.37 9.04
C ARG A 166 4.20 -10.92 8.61
N ASN A 167 4.28 -10.08 7.58
CA ASN A 167 5.53 -9.64 6.96
C ASN A 167 5.58 -8.12 6.78
N SER A 168 6.26 -7.43 7.70
CA SER A 168 6.44 -5.98 7.66
C SER A 168 7.25 -5.46 6.46
N SER A 169 7.89 -6.34 5.69
CA SER A 169 8.52 -5.95 4.41
C SER A 169 7.49 -5.65 3.31
N HIS A 170 6.20 -5.87 3.56
CA HIS A 170 5.09 -5.50 2.69
C HIS A 170 4.60 -4.06 2.89
N MET A 171 5.34 -3.24 3.65
CA MET A 171 5.10 -1.80 3.74
C MET A 171 5.76 -1.04 2.59
N GLN A 172 5.23 0.14 2.28
CA GLN A 172 5.89 1.15 1.46
C GLN A 172 6.87 1.98 2.28
N GLU A 173 7.91 2.47 1.62
CA GLU A 173 8.71 3.56 2.18
C GLU A 173 8.04 4.89 1.85
N ILE A 174 7.82 5.72 2.86
CA ILE A 174 7.36 7.10 2.70
C ILE A 174 8.40 8.06 3.27
N ARG A 175 8.48 9.29 2.72
CA ARG A 175 9.38 10.34 3.22
C ARG A 175 8.60 11.55 3.71
N LEU A 176 9.03 12.04 4.86
CA LEU A 176 8.47 13.23 5.48
C LEU A 176 9.08 14.48 4.87
N VAL A 177 8.28 15.40 4.36
CA VAL A 177 8.77 16.68 3.81
C VAL A 177 7.86 17.86 4.20
N ASP A 178 8.13 19.06 3.69
CA ASP A 178 7.24 20.20 3.95
C ASP A 178 6.12 20.32 2.92
N LYS A 179 6.39 20.01 1.65
CA LYS A 179 5.46 20.17 0.51
C LYS A 179 5.17 18.83 -0.16
N ALA A 180 3.90 18.51 -0.36
CA ALA A 180 3.47 17.20 -0.85
C ALA A 180 3.90 17.04 -2.31
N GLY A 181 4.20 15.79 -2.67
CA GLY A 181 4.24 15.42 -4.08
C GLY A 181 2.83 15.43 -4.69
N PRO A 182 2.72 15.42 -6.03
CA PRO A 182 1.44 15.14 -6.66
C PRO A 182 0.91 13.78 -6.22
N PRO A 183 -0.43 13.57 -6.19
CA PRO A 183 -1.01 12.29 -5.83
C PRO A 183 -0.53 11.19 -6.79
N LEU A 184 -0.40 9.96 -6.27
CA LEU A 184 -0.19 8.79 -7.12
C LEU A 184 -1.53 8.45 -7.80
N GLU A 185 -1.66 8.89 -9.05
CA GLU A 185 -2.86 8.65 -9.87
C GLU A 185 -2.84 7.31 -10.58
N THR A 186 -1.75 6.58 -10.46
CA THR A 186 -1.48 5.34 -11.17
C THR A 186 -1.00 4.28 -10.20
N VAL A 187 -1.52 3.07 -10.38
CA VAL A 187 -1.11 1.86 -9.67
C VAL A 187 -0.62 0.86 -10.71
N VAL A 188 0.53 0.24 -10.44
CA VAL A 188 1.06 -0.81 -11.31
C VAL A 188 1.37 -2.03 -10.50
N VAL A 189 0.88 -3.17 -11.00
CA VAL A 189 0.99 -4.46 -10.35
C VAL A 189 1.59 -5.44 -11.33
N ALA A 190 2.66 -6.11 -10.93
CA ALA A 190 3.25 -7.21 -11.66
C ALA A 190 3.16 -8.47 -10.82
N ARG A 191 2.67 -9.56 -11.42
CA ARG A 191 2.48 -10.85 -10.77
C ARG A 191 2.93 -11.95 -11.70
N THR A 192 3.56 -12.98 -11.17
CA THR A 192 3.80 -14.21 -11.92
C THR A 192 2.46 -14.90 -12.19
N ASP A 193 2.27 -15.39 -13.41
CA ASP A 193 1.12 -16.22 -13.74
C ASP A 193 1.18 -17.51 -12.90
N TRP A 194 0.05 -17.89 -12.32
CA TRP A 194 -0.05 -19.11 -11.51
C TRP A 194 0.08 -20.38 -12.34
N THR A 195 -0.28 -20.30 -13.62
CA THR A 195 -0.26 -21.44 -14.55
C THR A 195 1.09 -21.64 -15.20
N SER A 196 1.95 -20.61 -15.18
CA SER A 196 3.24 -20.64 -15.86
C SER A 196 4.26 -19.78 -15.12
N SER A 197 5.23 -20.44 -14.46
CA SER A 197 6.28 -19.77 -13.69
C SER A 197 7.27 -18.97 -14.54
N ASP A 198 7.12 -18.98 -15.86
CA ASP A 198 7.94 -18.27 -16.86
C ASP A 198 7.25 -17.02 -17.40
N LYS A 199 6.04 -16.67 -16.91
CA LYS A 199 5.31 -15.47 -17.35
C LYS A 199 4.93 -14.56 -16.20
N ALA A 200 4.88 -13.27 -16.49
CA ALA A 200 4.37 -12.24 -15.59
C ALA A 200 3.19 -11.51 -16.25
N MET A 201 2.07 -11.47 -15.55
CA MET A 201 0.98 -10.54 -15.84
C MET A 201 1.33 -9.19 -15.23
N ILE A 202 1.31 -8.16 -16.07
CA ILE A 202 1.52 -6.78 -15.68
C ILE A 202 0.21 -6.04 -15.92
N ARG A 203 -0.30 -5.40 -14.87
CA ARG A 203 -1.49 -4.55 -14.92
C ARG A 203 -1.11 -3.13 -14.54
N PHE A 204 -1.48 -2.19 -15.40
CA PHE A 204 -1.39 -0.77 -15.19
C PHE A 204 -2.80 -0.22 -15.01
N THR A 205 -3.06 0.49 -13.93
CA THR A 205 -4.37 1.09 -13.62
C THR A 205 -4.17 2.58 -13.33
N SER A 206 -5.00 3.43 -13.93
CA SER A 206 -4.96 4.89 -13.74
C SER A 206 -6.36 5.50 -13.79
N ARG A 207 -6.45 6.84 -13.76
CA ARG A 207 -7.69 7.60 -13.78
C ARG A 207 -8.33 7.61 -15.19
N HIS A 208 -9.67 7.61 -15.28
CA HIS A 208 -10.38 7.47 -16.55
C HIS A 208 -10.00 8.51 -17.62
N TRP A 209 -9.61 9.73 -17.25
CA TRP A 209 -9.19 10.75 -18.23
C TRP A 209 -7.89 10.39 -18.98
N LYS A 210 -7.22 9.29 -18.60
CA LYS A 210 -6.10 8.68 -19.33
C LYS A 210 -6.55 7.64 -20.36
N ALA A 211 -7.83 7.29 -20.42
CA ALA A 211 -8.36 6.35 -21.41
C ALA A 211 -8.04 6.84 -22.84
N GLY A 212 -7.70 5.90 -23.72
CA GLY A 212 -7.27 6.20 -25.08
C GLY A 212 -5.82 6.66 -25.23
N GLU A 213 -5.13 7.03 -24.14
CA GLU A 213 -3.71 7.36 -24.21
C GLU A 213 -2.84 6.11 -24.51
N LYS A 214 -1.77 6.31 -25.27
CA LYS A 214 -0.81 5.25 -25.62
C LYS A 214 0.11 4.97 -24.43
N LEU A 215 0.24 3.71 -24.07
CA LEU A 215 1.13 3.22 -23.03
C LEU A 215 2.31 2.45 -23.64
N ARG A 216 3.51 2.64 -23.10
CA ARG A 216 4.69 1.82 -23.35
C ARG A 216 5.25 1.31 -22.03
N LEU A 217 5.60 0.03 -22.00
CA LEU A 217 6.42 -0.57 -20.95
C LEU A 217 7.82 -0.79 -21.51
N LEU A 218 8.81 -0.21 -20.83
CA LEU A 218 10.21 -0.31 -21.19
C LEU A 218 11.01 -0.98 -20.07
N GLN A 219 12.16 -1.53 -20.44
CA GLN A 219 13.22 -1.90 -19.51
C GLN A 219 14.56 -1.40 -20.04
N GLY A 220 15.12 -0.40 -19.36
CA GLY A 220 16.17 0.44 -19.94
C GLY A 220 15.68 1.11 -21.23
N LYS A 221 16.32 0.82 -22.37
CA LYS A 221 15.92 1.34 -23.70
C LYS A 221 15.00 0.39 -24.49
N GLN A 222 14.82 -0.84 -24.02
CA GLN A 222 14.03 -1.86 -24.72
C GLN A 222 12.55 -1.64 -24.45
N VAL A 223 11.73 -1.62 -25.50
CA VAL A 223 10.27 -1.67 -25.36
C VAL A 223 9.87 -3.12 -25.18
N LEU A 224 9.31 -3.45 -24.02
CA LEU A 224 8.79 -4.79 -23.72
C LEU A 224 7.35 -4.95 -24.19
N ALA A 225 6.55 -3.88 -24.10
CA ALA A 225 5.16 -3.90 -24.54
C ALA A 225 4.63 -2.52 -24.88
N THR A 226 3.56 -2.48 -25.68
CA THR A 226 2.79 -1.27 -25.97
C THR A 226 1.30 -1.56 -25.90
N GLY A 227 0.49 -0.53 -25.69
CA GLY A 227 -0.96 -0.66 -25.79
C GLY A 227 -1.67 0.68 -25.65
N ILE A 228 -2.98 0.60 -25.52
CA ILE A 228 -3.86 1.74 -25.29
C ILE A 228 -4.56 1.49 -23.95
N LEU A 229 -4.70 2.54 -23.14
CA LEU A 229 -5.46 2.46 -21.89
C LEU A 229 -6.96 2.32 -22.21
N SER A 230 -7.55 1.20 -21.80
CA SER A 230 -8.97 0.92 -21.94
C SER A 230 -9.75 1.49 -20.76
N GLU A 231 -10.88 2.11 -21.02
CA GLU A 231 -11.78 2.62 -19.98
C GLU A 231 -12.39 1.47 -19.16
N GLN A 232 -12.52 1.68 -17.85
CA GLN A 232 -13.18 0.79 -16.92
C GLN A 232 -13.79 1.62 -15.78
N PHE A 233 -15.11 1.82 -15.82
CA PHE A 233 -15.84 2.65 -14.86
C PHE A 233 -15.24 4.08 -14.75
N ASP A 234 -14.84 4.51 -13.55
CA ASP A 234 -14.20 5.80 -13.27
C ASP A 234 -12.66 5.78 -13.42
N SER A 235 -12.14 4.71 -14.04
CA SER A 235 -10.72 4.42 -14.21
C SER A 235 -10.38 3.99 -15.65
N CYS A 236 -9.11 3.76 -15.92
CA CYS A 236 -8.66 3.06 -17.11
C CYS A 236 -7.54 2.07 -16.77
N PHE A 237 -7.36 1.05 -17.60
CA PHE A 237 -6.32 0.06 -17.39
C PHE A 237 -5.68 -0.41 -18.68
N TRP A 238 -4.52 -1.03 -18.53
CA TRP A 238 -3.88 -1.84 -19.55
C TRP A 238 -3.31 -3.09 -18.88
N GLN A 239 -3.35 -4.22 -19.57
CA GLN A 239 -2.84 -5.48 -19.05
C GLN A 239 -2.13 -6.25 -20.15
N GLN A 240 -1.00 -6.86 -19.79
CA GLN A 240 -0.24 -7.71 -20.70
C GLN A 240 0.44 -8.84 -19.92
N THR A 241 0.47 -10.02 -20.52
CA THR A 241 1.31 -11.13 -20.07
C THR A 241 2.59 -11.13 -20.88
N LEU A 242 3.73 -11.12 -20.19
CA LEU A 242 5.08 -11.13 -20.77
C LEU A 242 5.85 -12.36 -20.30
N ALA A 243 6.74 -12.88 -21.15
CA ALA A 243 7.67 -13.92 -20.75
C ALA A 243 8.76 -13.30 -19.87
N MET A 244 9.07 -13.92 -18.73
CA MET A 244 10.08 -13.42 -17.80
C MET A 244 11.51 -13.58 -18.31
N VAL A 245 11.72 -14.43 -19.32
CA VAL A 245 13.02 -14.55 -20.02
C VAL A 245 13.43 -13.24 -20.69
N ASP A 246 12.48 -12.34 -20.93
CA ASP A 246 12.74 -11.02 -21.51
C ASP A 246 13.20 -10.00 -20.45
N PHE A 247 13.16 -10.34 -19.16
CA PHE A 247 13.43 -9.41 -18.07
C PHE A 247 14.92 -9.39 -17.69
N LYS A 248 15.51 -8.19 -17.74
CA LYS A 248 16.86 -7.88 -17.27
C LYS A 248 16.83 -7.39 -15.82
N THR A 249 17.32 -8.21 -14.89
CA THR A 249 17.19 -7.98 -13.44
C THR A 249 17.90 -6.71 -12.92
N ASP A 250 18.85 -6.18 -13.69
CA ASP A 250 19.64 -4.99 -13.40
C ASP A 250 19.02 -3.69 -13.94
N LEU A 251 17.95 -3.78 -14.73
CA LEU A 251 17.33 -2.62 -15.38
C LEU A 251 15.94 -2.31 -14.82
N PRO A 252 15.64 -1.02 -14.57
CA PRO A 252 14.32 -0.61 -14.11
C PRO A 252 13.26 -0.79 -15.19
N PHE A 253 12.05 -1.12 -14.76
CA PHE A 253 10.86 -1.06 -15.60
C PHE A 253 10.34 0.37 -15.65
N ILE A 254 10.11 0.89 -16.84
CA ILE A 254 9.63 2.25 -17.06
C ILE A 254 8.29 2.19 -17.78
N PHE A 255 7.30 2.91 -17.26
CA PHE A 255 6.06 3.16 -17.97
C PHE A 255 6.06 4.55 -18.55
N GLU A 256 5.69 4.66 -19.82
CA GLU A 256 5.45 5.93 -20.50
C GLU A 256 4.00 6.01 -20.97
N ILE A 257 3.34 7.12 -20.68
CA ILE A 257 2.04 7.45 -21.26
C ILE A 257 2.22 8.67 -22.17
N SER A 258 1.85 8.55 -23.44
CA SER A 258 1.94 9.64 -24.42
C SER A 258 3.34 10.28 -24.47
N GLY A 259 4.39 9.45 -24.32
CA GLY A 259 5.79 9.88 -24.33
C GLY A 259 6.31 10.47 -23.00
N LYS A 260 5.49 10.53 -21.94
CA LYS A 260 5.90 11.00 -20.62
C LYS A 260 6.09 9.81 -19.68
N GLN A 261 7.25 9.76 -19.02
CA GLN A 261 7.54 8.76 -18.00
C GLN A 261 6.65 8.96 -16.77
N VAL A 262 5.97 7.90 -16.32
CA VAL A 262 5.03 7.95 -15.19
C VAL A 262 5.43 7.06 -14.00
N LEU A 263 6.23 6.02 -14.23
CA LEU A 263 6.71 5.12 -13.18
C LEU A 263 8.03 4.46 -13.59
N THR A 264 8.91 4.17 -12.65
CA THR A 264 10.26 3.64 -12.94
C THR A 264 10.63 2.34 -12.21
N SER A 265 9.70 1.72 -11.48
CA SER A 265 9.95 0.37 -10.96
C SER A 265 8.67 -0.39 -10.67
N LEU A 266 8.65 -1.67 -11.05
CA LEU A 266 7.65 -2.63 -10.64
C LEU A 266 8.05 -3.24 -9.29
N PRO A 267 7.11 -3.42 -8.35
CA PRO A 267 7.33 -4.29 -7.20
C PRO A 267 7.31 -5.76 -7.68
N PHE A 268 8.37 -6.21 -8.35
CA PHE A 268 8.48 -7.60 -8.77
C PHE A 268 9.00 -8.45 -7.61
N ARG A 269 8.14 -9.31 -7.05
CA ARG A 269 8.57 -10.36 -6.11
C ARG A 269 8.16 -11.72 -6.68
N PRO A 270 9.10 -12.51 -7.23
CA PRO A 270 8.77 -13.88 -7.63
C PRO A 270 8.38 -14.67 -6.37
N ARG A 271 7.25 -15.39 -6.43
CA ARG A 271 6.77 -16.23 -5.30
C ARG A 271 7.58 -17.51 -5.10
N ALA A 272 8.37 -17.91 -6.08
CA ALA A 272 9.31 -19.01 -5.98
C ALA A 272 10.74 -18.46 -6.07
N PRO A 273 11.75 -19.08 -5.44
CA PRO A 273 13.11 -18.84 -5.85
C PRO A 273 13.18 -19.18 -7.34
N LEU A 274 13.59 -18.23 -8.19
CA LEU A 274 14.24 -18.64 -9.43
C LEU A 274 15.34 -19.60 -8.98
N ILE A 275 15.21 -20.88 -9.33
CA ILE A 275 16.34 -21.81 -9.27
C ILE A 275 17.45 -21.09 -10.01
N ALA A 276 18.55 -20.85 -9.30
CA ALA A 276 19.69 -20.08 -9.77
C ALA A 276 20.07 -20.52 -11.18
N ALA A 277 19.65 -19.76 -12.18
CA ALA A 277 20.24 -19.80 -13.49
C ALA A 277 21.60 -19.13 -13.32
N GLN A 278 22.62 -19.96 -13.39
CA GLN A 278 24.04 -19.67 -13.31
C GLN A 278 24.38 -18.38 -14.09
N LEU A 279 24.59 -17.29 -13.36
CA LEU A 279 25.10 -16.02 -13.88
C LEU A 279 26.55 -15.87 -13.44
N ASN A 280 27.42 -15.62 -14.40
CA ASN A 280 28.87 -15.56 -14.27
C ASN A 280 29.33 -14.67 -13.10
N GLY A 281 29.84 -15.32 -12.04
CA GLY A 281 30.98 -14.80 -11.26
C GLY A 281 30.72 -13.77 -10.16
N VAL A 282 29.48 -13.51 -9.72
CA VAL A 282 29.23 -12.65 -8.54
C VAL A 282 28.50 -13.45 -7.47
N PHE A 283 29.19 -13.71 -6.36
CA PHE A 283 28.61 -14.36 -5.19
C PHE A 283 27.56 -13.43 -4.56
N LEU A 284 26.28 -13.81 -4.66
CA LEU A 284 25.22 -13.29 -3.79
C LEU A 284 25.27 -14.11 -2.50
N GLU A 285 25.65 -13.48 -1.39
CA GLU A 285 25.64 -14.16 -0.09
C GLU A 285 24.19 -14.41 0.35
N GLN A 286 23.81 -15.70 0.32
CA GLN A 286 22.53 -16.18 0.80
C GLN A 286 22.58 -16.27 2.34
N GLN A 287 22.02 -15.28 3.06
CA GLN A 287 21.77 -15.47 4.48
C GLN A 287 20.51 -16.30 4.69
N VAL A 288 20.70 -17.61 4.92
CA VAL A 288 19.62 -18.53 5.32
C VAL A 288 19.41 -18.43 6.82
N SER A 289 18.39 -17.68 7.24
CA SER A 289 17.85 -17.79 8.61
C SER A 289 16.85 -18.95 8.67
N LYS A 290 17.17 -20.02 9.42
CA LYS A 290 16.32 -21.21 9.61
C LYS A 290 15.30 -21.10 10.76
N LYS A 291 15.06 -19.92 11.33
CA LYS A 291 14.08 -19.77 12.43
C LYS A 291 12.81 -19.07 11.97
N GLY A 292 11.84 -19.87 11.52
CA GLY A 292 10.43 -19.46 11.58
C GLY A 292 9.95 -19.43 13.04
N PRO A 293 8.91 -18.63 13.38
CA PRO A 293 8.40 -18.54 14.75
C PRO A 293 7.65 -19.79 15.23
N TYR A 294 7.41 -20.79 14.37
CA TYR A 294 6.73 -22.03 14.73
C TYR A 294 7.50 -23.28 14.26
N PRO A 295 7.57 -24.35 15.09
CA PRO A 295 8.08 -25.65 14.66
C PRO A 295 7.31 -26.14 13.42
N GLY A 296 8.02 -26.50 12.36
CA GLY A 296 7.42 -27.00 11.11
C GLY A 296 7.01 -25.94 10.09
N THR A 297 7.18 -24.64 10.37
CA THR A 297 6.96 -23.58 9.36
C THR A 297 8.29 -23.06 8.82
N SER A 298 8.52 -23.18 7.51
CA SER A 298 9.62 -22.52 6.83
C SER A 298 9.09 -21.33 6.03
N SER A 299 9.30 -20.11 6.51
CA SER A 299 9.11 -18.90 5.69
C SER A 299 10.47 -18.50 5.11
N ARG A 300 10.64 -18.61 3.79
CA ARG A 300 11.84 -18.10 3.10
C ARG A 300 11.56 -16.68 2.66
N THR A 301 12.28 -15.72 3.24
CA THR A 301 12.27 -14.33 2.77
C THR A 301 13.52 -14.12 1.94
N CYS A 302 13.38 -13.84 0.64
CA CYS A 302 14.47 -13.34 -0.19
C CYS A 302 14.37 -11.82 -0.26
N THR A 303 15.37 -11.13 0.27
CA THR A 303 15.50 -9.67 0.15
C THR A 303 16.57 -9.41 -0.90
N TRP A 304 16.18 -8.77 -2.01
CA TRP A 304 17.14 -8.30 -3.01
C TRP A 304 17.67 -6.94 -2.55
N ARG A 305 18.97 -6.82 -2.30
CA ARG A 305 19.66 -5.52 -2.22
C ARG A 305 20.43 -5.34 -3.52
N VAL A 306 20.11 -4.30 -4.27
CA VAL A 306 20.99 -3.79 -5.33
C VAL A 306 22.01 -2.86 -4.66
N PRO A 307 23.30 -3.19 -4.61
CA PRO A 307 24.31 -2.27 -4.11
C PRO A 307 24.44 -1.08 -5.07
N GLY A 308 24.35 0.15 -4.56
CA GLY A 308 24.96 1.29 -5.24
C GLY A 308 24.10 2.15 -6.18
N THR A 309 22.76 2.09 -6.15
CA THR A 309 21.94 3.15 -6.78
C THR A 309 21.21 3.98 -5.73
N VAL A 310 21.90 4.95 -5.16
CA VAL A 310 21.23 6.06 -4.47
C VAL A 310 20.67 6.96 -5.57
N LEU A 311 19.42 6.72 -5.99
CA LEU A 311 18.66 7.78 -6.63
C LEU A 311 18.47 8.86 -5.57
N LYS A 312 19.20 9.97 -5.69
CA LYS A 312 19.11 11.11 -4.76
C LYS A 312 17.65 11.57 -4.57
N ASP A 313 16.81 11.35 -5.59
CA ASP A 313 15.36 11.56 -5.58
C ASP A 313 14.63 10.39 -6.30
N GLY A 314 14.57 9.22 -5.65
CA GLY A 314 13.88 8.05 -6.22
C GLY A 314 12.34 8.23 -6.30
N PRO A 315 11.67 7.78 -7.38
CA PRO A 315 10.25 8.02 -7.66
C PRO A 315 9.25 7.15 -6.87
N ASN A 316 9.72 6.31 -5.94
CA ASN A 316 8.84 5.52 -5.06
C ASN A 316 8.64 6.16 -3.68
N VAL A 317 9.22 7.33 -3.47
CA VAL A 317 9.09 8.04 -2.22
C VAL A 317 7.80 8.87 -2.30
N LEU A 318 6.75 8.45 -1.59
CA LEU A 318 5.61 9.32 -1.36
C LEU A 318 6.04 10.42 -0.39
N VAL A 319 5.83 11.66 -0.82
CA VAL A 319 6.35 12.90 -0.21
C VAL A 319 5.22 13.54 0.61
N LEU A 320 5.33 13.54 1.94
CA LEU A 320 4.26 13.99 2.86
C LEU A 320 4.43 15.44 3.33
N THR A 321 3.36 16.23 3.45
CA THR A 321 3.36 17.61 3.97
C THR A 321 3.36 17.72 5.48
N LYS A 322 4.03 18.75 6.00
CA LYS A 322 3.95 19.16 7.40
C LYS A 322 2.71 20.04 7.63
N HIS A 323 1.82 19.67 8.56
CA HIS A 323 0.62 20.45 8.89
C HIS A 323 0.79 21.28 10.17
N SER A 324 0.83 22.61 10.08
CA SER A 324 0.91 23.50 11.25
C SER A 324 -0.47 24.03 11.63
N GLY A 325 -1.26 23.24 12.37
CA GLY A 325 -2.58 23.67 12.83
C GLY A 325 -3.00 22.99 14.13
N ALA A 326 -3.00 23.74 15.22
CA ALA A 326 -3.49 23.31 16.53
C ALA A 326 -4.86 23.93 16.82
N LYS A 327 -5.94 23.42 16.22
CA LYS A 327 -7.32 23.62 16.72
C LYS A 327 -8.09 22.32 16.62
N ALA A 328 -9.06 22.18 17.53
CA ALA A 328 -9.83 20.97 17.80
C ALA A 328 -10.32 20.24 16.54
N MET A 329 -10.37 18.91 16.63
CA MET A 329 -10.67 17.90 15.61
C MET A 329 -12.06 18.10 14.95
N LYS A 330 -12.17 19.17 14.17
CA LYS A 330 -13.19 19.42 13.16
C LYS A 330 -12.37 19.87 11.94
N LEU A 331 -11.73 18.90 11.28
CA LEU A 331 -11.05 19.13 10.01
C LEU A 331 -12.14 19.54 9.02
N SER A 332 -12.31 20.85 8.87
CA SER A 332 -13.16 21.42 7.84
C SER A 332 -12.59 20.99 6.49
N TYR A 333 -13.40 20.20 5.78
CA TYR A 333 -13.23 19.59 4.46
C TYR A 333 -12.63 20.49 3.34
N LEU A 334 -12.34 21.76 3.61
CA LEU A 334 -11.91 22.76 2.64
C LEU A 334 -10.38 22.98 2.57
N GLU A 335 -9.62 22.82 3.65
CA GLU A 335 -8.20 23.24 3.63
C GLU A 335 -7.25 22.21 2.97
N MET A 336 -7.68 20.96 2.79
CA MET A 336 -6.91 19.94 2.05
C MET A 336 -7.13 19.97 0.53
N ILE A 337 -8.02 20.83 0.03
CA ILE A 337 -8.32 20.93 -1.42
C ILE A 337 -7.50 22.04 -2.10
N ILE A 338 -6.84 22.93 -1.35
CA ILE A 338 -6.11 24.07 -1.92
C ILE A 338 -4.65 24.04 -1.48
N GLU A 339 -3.83 23.35 -2.28
CA GLU A 339 -2.52 23.79 -2.76
C GLU A 339 -1.98 22.85 -3.86
#